data_AF-A0A2V5Z667-F1
#
_entry.id   AF-A0A2V5Z667-F1
#
_cell.length_a   1.000
_cell.length_b   1.000
_cell.length_c   1.000
_cell.angle_alpha   90.00
_cell.angle_beta   90.00
_cell.angle_gamma   90.00
#
_symmetry.space_group_name_H-M   'P 1'
#
loop_
_entity.id
_entity.type
_entity.pdbx_description
1 polymer ?
#
loop_
_entity_poly.entity_id
_entity_poly.type
_entity_poly.pdbx_seq_one_letter_code
_entity_poly.pdbx_strand_id
1 'polypeptide(L)'
;MNLRSIAIRMMVLTFVSTSVHGQSSSPTPPPELKKWDVWIGDWKLSGLAKDTPTGPEYKVNWHLHEHWILGGFFVQVDQTWKANNQELHSMEILSYDPVKKIHTVSGFSSDGWTWALTAT
;
A
#
# COMPACT_ATOMS: atom_id res chain seq x y z
N MET A 1 17.60 -15.47 64.92
CA MET A 1 17.31 -15.26 63.48
C MET A 1 17.87 -16.47 62.74
N ASN A 2 17.01 -17.40 62.31
CA ASN A 2 17.41 -18.76 61.95
C ASN A 2 17.82 -18.86 60.47
N LEU A 3 19.01 -19.42 60.22
CA LEU A 3 19.63 -19.64 58.90
C LEU A 3 18.68 -20.31 57.88
N ARG A 4 17.73 -21.11 58.37
CA ARG A 4 16.70 -21.79 57.58
C ARG A 4 15.68 -20.84 56.93
N SER A 5 15.36 -19.69 57.55
CA SER A 5 14.42 -18.71 57.00
C SER A 5 15.03 -17.84 55.89
N ILE A 6 16.37 -17.77 55.80
CA ILE A 6 17.08 -17.01 54.75
C ILE A 6 17.11 -17.83 53.45
N ALA A 7 17.35 -19.14 53.55
CA ALA A 7 17.40 -20.03 52.40
C ALA A 7 16.06 -20.10 51.63
N ILE A 8 14.93 -20.10 52.36
CA ILE A 8 13.60 -20.13 51.76
C ILE A 8 13.26 -18.81 51.05
N ARG A 9 13.75 -17.66 51.56
CA ARG A 9 13.56 -16.36 50.90
C ARG A 9 14.44 -16.19 49.66
N MET A 10 15.63 -16.80 49.62
CA MET A 10 16.49 -16.78 48.43
C MET A 10 15.98 -17.68 47.30
N MET A 11 15.20 -18.72 47.60
CA MET A 11 14.71 -19.66 46.60
C MET A 11 13.47 -19.15 45.83
N VAL A 12 12.79 -18.11 46.32
CA VAL A 12 11.61 -17.53 45.67
C VAL A 12 11.99 -16.46 44.62
N LEU A 13 13.26 -16.05 44.55
CA LEU A 13 13.71 -14.97 43.66
C LEU A 13 14.19 -15.42 42.27
N THR A 14 14.22 -16.72 41.97
CA THR A 14 14.89 -17.26 40.76
C THR A 14 13.96 -17.74 39.64
N PHE A 15 12.64 -17.53 39.74
CA PHE A 15 11.68 -17.86 38.67
C PHE A 15 11.02 -16.62 38.07
N VAL A 16 11.82 -15.60 37.72
CA VAL A 16 11.39 -14.63 36.71
C VAL A 16 11.67 -15.29 35.36
N SER A 17 10.70 -16.07 34.87
CA SER A 17 10.68 -16.53 33.48
C SER A 17 10.67 -15.31 32.59
N THR A 18 11.83 -14.94 32.04
CA THR A 18 11.92 -14.00 30.93
C THR A 18 11.32 -14.68 29.70
N SER A 19 10.00 -14.62 29.57
CA SER A 19 9.36 -14.75 28.27
C SER A 19 9.84 -13.57 27.43
N VAL A 20 10.98 -13.75 26.76
CA VAL A 20 11.37 -12.99 25.58
C VAL A 20 10.24 -13.26 24.59
N HIS A 21 9.19 -12.44 24.67
CA HIS A 21 8.33 -12.24 23.54
C HIS A 21 9.29 -11.70 22.48
N GLY A 22 9.67 -12.55 21.53
CA GLY A 22 10.37 -12.08 20.33
C GLY A 22 9.55 -10.91 19.85
N GLN A 23 10.12 -9.71 19.95
CA GLN A 23 9.48 -8.49 19.51
C GLN A 23 9.31 -8.72 18.02
N SER A 24 8.11 -9.15 17.60
CA SER A 24 7.81 -9.37 16.20
C SER A 24 7.95 -8.01 15.59
N SER A 25 9.11 -7.74 14.97
CA SER A 25 9.32 -6.52 14.23
C SER A 25 8.20 -6.50 13.21
N SER A 26 7.27 -5.56 13.34
CA SER A 26 6.23 -5.36 12.33
C SER A 26 6.94 -5.34 10.97
N PRO A 27 6.46 -6.09 9.97
CA PRO A 27 7.09 -6.09 8.67
C PRO A 27 7.30 -4.65 8.20
N THR A 28 8.52 -4.28 7.88
CA THR A 28 8.84 -2.94 7.34
C THR A 28 8.78 -3.00 5.82
N PRO A 29 8.12 -2.03 5.16
CA PRO A 29 8.13 -1.93 3.70
C PRO A 29 9.56 -1.92 3.13
N PRO A 30 9.79 -2.60 1.98
CA PRO A 30 11.08 -2.54 1.30
C PRO A 30 11.46 -1.09 0.95
N PRO A 31 12.77 -0.74 0.96
CA PRO A 31 13.21 0.62 0.61
C PRO A 31 12.81 1.06 -0.79
N GLU A 32 12.59 0.13 -1.73
CA GLU A 32 12.11 0.44 -3.07
C GLU A 32 10.76 1.17 -3.06
N LEU A 33 9.84 0.78 -2.16
CA LEU A 33 8.52 1.39 -2.05
C LEU A 33 8.58 2.85 -1.59
N LYS A 34 9.61 3.25 -0.85
CA LYS A 34 9.78 4.65 -0.44
C LYS A 34 9.88 5.61 -1.62
N LYS A 35 10.32 5.13 -2.80
CA LYS A 35 10.36 5.95 -4.02
C LYS A 35 8.97 6.38 -4.49
N TRP A 36 7.92 5.68 -4.06
CA TRP A 36 6.54 6.00 -4.43
C TRP A 36 5.92 7.11 -3.58
N ASP A 37 6.60 7.58 -2.52
CA ASP A 37 6.14 8.72 -1.72
C ASP A 37 5.86 9.97 -2.57
N VAL A 38 6.52 10.09 -3.74
CA VAL A 38 6.28 11.19 -4.69
C VAL A 38 4.88 11.17 -5.31
N TRP A 39 4.23 10.01 -5.38
CA TRP A 39 2.91 9.83 -5.99
C TRP A 39 1.76 9.98 -4.99
N ILE A 40 2.05 9.88 -3.69
CA ILE A 40 1.04 9.96 -2.64
C ILE A 40 0.44 11.37 -2.55
N GLY A 41 -0.89 11.44 -2.63
CA GLY A 41 -1.65 12.68 -2.54
C GLY A 41 -2.78 12.77 -3.55
N ASP A 42 -3.30 13.99 -3.71
CA ASP A 42 -4.39 14.31 -4.61
C ASP A 42 -3.86 14.90 -5.92
N TRP A 43 -4.21 14.28 -7.04
CA TRP A 43 -3.85 14.75 -8.37
C TRP A 43 -5.09 15.17 -9.17
N LYS A 44 -4.92 16.25 -9.93
CA LYS A 44 -5.92 16.73 -10.90
C LYS A 44 -5.24 16.87 -12.24
N LEU A 45 -5.61 16.01 -13.17
CA LEU A 45 -5.11 16.00 -14.53
C LEU A 45 -6.22 16.48 -15.46
N SER A 46 -5.83 17.20 -16.51
CA SER A 46 -6.74 17.58 -17.59
C SER A 46 -6.00 17.49 -18.91
N GLY A 47 -6.67 17.00 -19.94
CA GLY A 47 -6.06 16.81 -21.24
C GLY A 47 -7.08 16.65 -22.35
N LEU A 48 -6.56 16.29 -23.51
CA LEU A 48 -7.33 16.06 -24.72
C LEU A 48 -7.08 14.61 -25.15
N ALA A 49 -8.15 13.90 -25.49
CA ALA A 49 -8.11 12.50 -25.89
C ALA A 49 -8.87 12.28 -27.21
N LYS A 50 -8.53 11.18 -27.90
CA LYS A 50 -9.19 10.71 -29.12
C LYS A 50 -9.35 9.21 -29.01
N ASP A 51 -10.52 8.70 -29.40
CA ASP A 51 -10.77 7.25 -29.40
C ASP A 51 -10.10 6.54 -30.58
N THR A 52 -9.79 7.29 -31.64
CA THR A 52 -9.08 6.78 -32.83
C THR A 52 -8.07 7.82 -33.35
N PRO A 53 -7.03 7.41 -34.10
CA PRO A 53 -6.01 8.35 -34.59
C PRO A 53 -6.54 9.52 -35.44
N THR A 54 -7.67 9.32 -36.12
CA THR A 54 -8.33 10.32 -36.98
C THR A 54 -9.66 10.83 -36.42
N GLY A 55 -10.04 10.38 -35.21
CA GLY A 55 -11.30 10.73 -34.57
C GLY A 55 -11.33 12.16 -34.02
N PRO A 56 -12.53 12.65 -33.67
CA PRO A 56 -12.67 13.94 -32.99
C PRO A 56 -12.00 13.88 -31.61
N GLU A 57 -11.43 15.01 -31.22
CA GLU A 57 -10.83 15.20 -29.91
C GLU A 57 -11.86 15.62 -28.87
N TYR A 58 -11.70 15.16 -27.64
CA TYR A 58 -12.52 15.56 -26.52
C TYR A 58 -11.69 15.85 -25.27
N LYS A 59 -12.22 16.73 -24.42
CA LYS A 59 -11.58 17.08 -23.14
C LYS A 59 -11.82 15.98 -22.11
N VAL A 60 -10.76 15.63 -21.41
CA VAL A 60 -10.74 14.72 -20.27
C VAL A 60 -10.35 15.50 -19.02
N ASN A 61 -11.03 15.23 -17.91
CA ASN A 61 -10.55 15.57 -16.57
C ASN A 61 -10.44 14.28 -15.76
N TRP A 62 -9.33 14.13 -15.02
CA TRP A 62 -9.04 12.93 -14.26
C TRP A 62 -8.54 13.31 -12.88
N HIS A 63 -9.21 12.81 -11.86
CA HIS A 63 -8.85 13.00 -10.47
C HIS A 63 -8.32 11.69 -9.90
N LEU A 64 -7.20 11.77 -9.19
CA LEU A 64 -6.59 10.63 -8.51
C LEU A 64 -6.42 11.00 -7.03
N HIS A 65 -6.69 10.04 -6.15
CA HIS A 65 -6.32 10.09 -4.75
C HIS A 65 -5.46 8.86 -4.44
N GLU A 66 -4.18 9.09 -4.18
CA GLU A 66 -3.20 8.05 -3.95
C GLU A 66 -2.79 8.02 -2.49
N HIS A 67 -2.91 6.86 -1.85
CA HIS A 67 -2.55 6.71 -0.45
C HIS A 67 -2.01 5.33 -0.13
N TRP A 68 -1.12 5.30 0.87
CA TRP A 68 -0.61 4.06 1.43
C TRP A 68 -1.71 3.29 2.16
N ILE A 69 -1.80 1.98 1.89
CA ILE A 69 -2.66 1.05 2.62
C ILE A 69 -1.83 -0.09 3.22
N LEU A 70 -2.45 -0.91 4.07
CA LEU A 70 -1.87 -2.15 4.60
C LEU A 70 -0.46 -1.97 5.20
N GLY A 71 -0.23 -0.88 5.92
CA GLY A 71 1.05 -0.61 6.59
C GLY A 71 2.17 -0.10 5.68
N GLY A 72 1.84 0.45 4.51
CA GLY A 72 2.82 1.03 3.58
C GLY A 72 3.40 0.03 2.58
N PHE A 73 2.78 -1.14 2.43
CA PHE A 73 3.20 -2.16 1.46
C PHE A 73 2.53 -2.02 0.09
N PHE A 74 1.39 -1.33 0.05
CA PHE A 74 0.57 -1.16 -1.14
C PHE A 74 0.10 0.29 -1.24
N VAL A 75 -0.04 0.78 -2.45
CA VAL A 75 -0.70 2.07 -2.73
C VAL A 75 -2.05 1.77 -3.35
N GLN A 76 -3.10 2.36 -2.79
CA GLN A 76 -4.40 2.43 -3.44
C GLN A 76 -4.49 3.76 -4.20
N VAL A 77 -4.95 3.68 -5.44
CA VAL A 77 -5.21 4.82 -6.30
C VAL A 77 -6.69 4.83 -6.61
N ASP A 78 -7.43 5.72 -5.96
CA ASP A 78 -8.84 5.97 -6.26
C ASP A 78 -8.95 6.99 -7.38
N GLN A 79 -9.74 6.69 -8.40
CA GLN A 79 -9.76 7.46 -9.63
C GLN A 79 -11.17 7.88 -10.01
N THR A 80 -11.30 9.10 -10.50
CA THR A 80 -12.52 9.59 -11.15
C THR A 80 -12.15 10.23 -12.48
N TRP A 81 -12.55 9.58 -13.56
CA TRP A 81 -12.36 10.05 -14.92
C TRP A 81 -13.67 10.63 -15.46
N LYS A 82 -13.60 11.79 -16.12
CA LYS A 82 -14.76 12.45 -16.73
C LYS A 82 -14.45 12.94 -18.14
N ALA A 83 -15.24 12.50 -19.10
CA ALA A 83 -15.24 13.02 -20.47
C ALA A 83 -16.57 12.71 -21.18
N ASN A 84 -16.92 13.47 -22.22
CA ASN A 84 -18.11 13.21 -23.05
C ASN A 84 -19.41 13.00 -22.27
N ASN A 85 -19.62 13.77 -21.19
CA ASN A 85 -20.75 13.63 -20.25
C ASN A 85 -20.85 12.27 -19.54
N GLN A 86 -19.78 11.48 -19.58
CA GLN A 86 -19.62 10.24 -18.84
C GLN A 86 -18.65 10.45 -17.67
N GLU A 87 -18.88 9.70 -16.60
CA GLU A 87 -18.05 9.64 -15.41
C GLU A 87 -17.78 8.18 -15.09
N LEU A 88 -16.51 7.85 -14.90
CA LEU A 88 -16.04 6.51 -14.61
C LEU A 88 -15.20 6.55 -13.34
N HIS A 89 -15.56 5.71 -12.38
CA HIS A 89 -14.77 5.49 -11.18
C HIS A 89 -13.94 4.24 -11.33
N SER A 90 -12.70 4.30 -10.87
CA SER A 90 -11.76 3.17 -10.91
C SER A 90 -10.92 3.12 -9.63
N MET A 91 -10.38 1.95 -9.32
CA MET A 91 -9.44 1.73 -8.24
C MET A 91 -8.28 0.88 -8.74
N GLU A 92 -7.06 1.27 -8.41
CA GLU A 92 -5.87 0.45 -8.62
C GLU A 92 -5.18 0.14 -7.30
N ILE A 93 -4.59 -1.06 -7.22
CA ILE A 93 -3.69 -1.46 -6.15
C ILE A 93 -2.30 -1.68 -6.75
N LEU A 94 -1.36 -0.85 -6.35
CA LEU A 94 0.05 -0.95 -6.70
C LEU A 94 0.78 -1.73 -5.60
N SER A 95 1.63 -2.66 -6.00
CA SER A 95 2.44 -3.46 -5.08
C SER A 95 3.82 -3.76 -5.64
N TYR A 96 4.72 -4.26 -4.78
CA TYR A 96 6.07 -4.66 -5.16
C TYR A 96 6.35 -6.09 -4.67
N ASP A 97 6.82 -6.95 -5.57
CA ASP A 97 7.33 -8.28 -5.22
C ASP A 97 8.84 -8.18 -4.95
N PRO A 98 9.30 -8.29 -3.69
CA PRO A 98 10.71 -8.14 -3.34
C PRO A 98 11.58 -9.34 -3.77
N VAL A 99 10.97 -10.49 -4.07
CA VAL A 99 11.70 -11.69 -4.54
C VAL A 99 12.00 -11.55 -6.03
N LYS A 100 10.98 -11.20 -6.82
CA LYS A 100 11.13 -10.98 -8.26
C LYS A 100 11.65 -9.60 -8.62
N LYS A 101 11.64 -8.66 -7.67
CA LYS A 101 12.00 -7.26 -7.83
C LYS A 101 11.18 -6.55 -8.92
N ILE A 102 9.87 -6.78 -8.93
CA ILE A 102 8.95 -6.20 -9.92
C ILE A 102 7.84 -5.41 -9.22
N HIS A 103 7.43 -4.32 -9.85
CA HIS A 103 6.22 -3.61 -9.49
C HIS A 103 5.04 -4.24 -10.22
N THR A 104 3.89 -4.31 -9.55
CA THR A 104 2.67 -4.84 -10.13
C THR A 104 1.50 -3.93 -9.82
N VAL A 105 0.54 -3.88 -10.74
CA VAL A 105 -0.71 -3.12 -10.60
C VAL A 105 -1.86 -4.05 -10.91
N SER A 106 -2.92 -3.98 -10.10
CA SER A 106 -4.22 -4.56 -10.42
C SER A 106 -5.27 -3.47 -10.33
N GLY A 107 -6.07 -3.32 -11.38
CA GLY A 107 -7.05 -2.25 -11.46
C GLY A 107 -8.42 -2.72 -11.90
N PHE A 108 -9.43 -1.99 -11.43
CA PHE A 108 -10.83 -2.30 -11.59
C PHE A 108 -11.60 -1.02 -11.86
N SER A 109 -12.56 -1.08 -12.77
CA SER A 109 -13.42 0.05 -13.09
C SER A 109 -14.90 -0.27 -12.89
N SER A 110 -15.68 0.79 -12.68
CA SER A 110 -17.12 0.74 -12.41
C SER A 110 -17.97 0.21 -13.58
N ASP A 111 -17.40 0.15 -14.78
CA ASP A 111 -18.00 -0.49 -15.95
C ASP A 111 -17.74 -2.01 -16.04
N GLY A 112 -17.03 -2.58 -15.05
CA GLY A 112 -16.66 -3.99 -15.00
C GLY A 112 -15.36 -4.33 -15.71
N TRP A 113 -14.66 -3.34 -16.30
CA TRP A 113 -13.33 -3.56 -16.87
C TRP A 113 -12.28 -3.79 -15.78
N THR A 114 -11.31 -4.66 -16.08
CA THR A 114 -10.19 -4.97 -15.19
C THR A 114 -8.88 -5.01 -15.96
N TRP A 115 -7.78 -4.64 -15.32
CA TRP A 115 -6.45 -4.70 -15.91
C TRP A 115 -5.40 -5.15 -14.89
N ALA A 116 -4.28 -5.65 -15.40
CA ALA A 116 -3.10 -5.97 -14.62
C ALA A 116 -1.86 -5.53 -15.39
N LEU A 117 -0.90 -4.92 -14.67
CA LEU A 117 0.35 -4.42 -15.24
C LEU A 117 1.52 -4.91 -14.41
N THR A 118 2.66 -5.08 -15.06
CA THR A 118 3.94 -5.39 -14.39
C THR A 118 5.04 -4.51 -14.96
N ALA A 119 5.89 -3.96 -14.09
CA ALA A 119 7.03 -3.14 -14.48
C ALA A 119 8.29 -3.56 -13.71
N THR A 120 9.43 -3.59 -14.39
CA THR A 120 10.77 -3.90 -13.83
C THR A 120 11.52 -2.63 -13.49
#